data_AF-A0A351FP98-F1
#
_entry.id   AF-A0A351FP98-F1
#
_cell.length_a   1.000
_cell.length_b   1.000
_cell.length_c   1.000
_cell.angle_alpha   90.00
_cell.angle_beta   90.00
_cell.angle_gamma   90.00
#
_symmetry.space_group_name_H-M   'P 1'
#
loop_
_entity.id
_entity.type
_entity.pdbx_description
1 polymer ?
#
loop_
_entity_poly.entity_id
_entity_poly.type
_entity_poly.pdbx_seq_one_letter_code
_entity_poly.pdbx_strand_id
1 'polypeptide(L)'
;AGWFAYLMKNDLLFVKKFAVYPERVYNEVAGLTISIWYPADRRVELEPIGPRERLRPGESAAFTEHWYLQPMAFPTEGQNVDLQQVKALAKQAH
;
A
#
# COMPACT_ATOMS: atom_id res chain seq x y z
N ALA A 1 4.12 1.36 9.33
CA ALA A 1 4.73 0.97 8.05
C ALA A 1 4.18 -0.39 7.64
N GLY A 2 4.34 -0.79 6.37
CA GLY A 2 3.91 -2.12 5.90
C GLY A 2 2.44 -2.23 5.49
N TRP A 3 1.78 -1.10 5.27
CA TRP A 3 0.46 -1.06 4.64
C TRP A 3 0.18 0.33 4.07
N PHE A 4 -0.73 0.38 3.11
CA PHE A 4 -1.43 1.60 2.70
C PHE A 4 -2.85 1.24 2.30
N ALA A 5 -3.71 2.26 2.19
CA ALA A 5 -5.09 2.08 1.79
C ALA A 5 -5.52 3.13 0.76
N TYR A 6 -6.48 2.76 -0.07
CA TYR A 6 -7.08 3.61 -1.09
C TYR A 6 -8.59 3.53 -0.99
N LEU A 7 -9.20 4.64 -0.55
CA LEU A 7 -10.66 4.76 -0.45
C LEU A 7 -11.21 5.12 -1.83
N MET A 8 -12.09 4.28 -2.34
CA MET A 8 -12.62 4.37 -3.71
C MET A 8 -14.06 4.88 -3.71
N LYS A 9 -14.47 5.53 -4.81
CA LYS A 9 -15.80 6.16 -4.97
C LYS A 9 -17.00 5.18 -4.93
N ASN A 10 -16.74 3.89 -4.84
CA ASN A 10 -17.74 2.82 -4.73
C ASN A 10 -17.85 2.29 -3.30
N ASP A 11 -17.53 3.12 -2.30
CA ASP A 11 -17.68 2.83 -0.87
C ASP A 11 -16.85 1.62 -0.38
N LEU A 12 -15.68 1.42 -1.02
CA LEU A 12 -14.72 0.39 -0.65
C LEU A 12 -13.37 1.01 -0.31
N LEU A 13 -12.82 0.58 0.82
CA LEU A 13 -11.44 0.82 1.21
C LEU A 13 -10.60 -0.39 0.76
N PHE A 14 -9.77 -0.18 -0.26
CA PHE A 14 -8.77 -1.16 -0.66
C PHE A 14 -7.55 -1.04 0.24
N VAL A 15 -7.15 -2.13 0.88
CA VAL A 15 -6.00 -2.17 1.79
C VAL A 15 -4.97 -3.14 1.25
N LYS A 16 -3.72 -2.66 1.11
CA LYS A 16 -2.56 -3.53 0.87
C LYS A 16 -1.70 -3.60 2.12
N LYS A 17 -1.24 -4.80 2.46
CA LYS A 17 -0.26 -5.06 3.53
C LYS A 17 0.94 -5.81 2.98
N PHE A 18 2.12 -5.50 3.50
CA PHE A 18 3.41 -6.06 3.07
C PHE A 18 4.45 -5.90 4.18
N ALA A 19 5.49 -6.73 4.15
CA ALA A 19 6.57 -6.63 5.12
C ALA A 19 7.47 -5.41 4.85
N VAL A 20 7.91 -4.74 5.92
CA VAL A 20 8.93 -3.70 5.85
C VAL A 20 10.11 -4.12 6.72
N TYR A 21 11.32 -3.94 6.21
CA TYR A 21 12.55 -4.42 6.82
C TYR A 21 13.49 -3.23 7.10
N PRO A 22 13.37 -2.55 8.24
CA PRO A 22 14.11 -1.32 8.53
C PRO A 22 15.64 -1.45 8.41
N GLU A 23 16.15 -2.65 8.69
CA GLU A 23 17.58 -2.96 8.70
C GLU A 23 18.11 -3.46 7.33
N ARG A 24 17.27 -3.50 6.29
CA ARG A 24 17.68 -3.95 4.94
C ARG A 24 17.83 -2.78 3.99
N VAL A 25 18.75 -2.93 3.04
CA VAL A 25 18.96 -1.94 1.97
C VAL A 25 17.78 -2.00 1.00
N TYR A 26 17.23 -0.85 0.65
CA TYR A 26 16.29 -0.65 -0.44
C TYR A 26 17.01 0.00 -1.63
N ASN A 27 16.61 -0.33 -2.86
CA ASN A 27 17.24 0.22 -4.07
C ASN A 27 16.70 1.60 -4.46
N GLU A 28 15.72 2.12 -3.73
CA GLU A 28 15.25 3.48 -3.87
C GLU A 28 16.23 4.44 -3.16
N VAL A 29 16.51 5.61 -3.74
CA VAL A 29 17.60 6.53 -3.33
C VAL A 29 17.45 7.03 -1.89
N ALA A 30 16.23 7.27 -1.43
CA ALA A 30 15.90 7.65 -0.06
C ALA A 30 15.47 6.47 0.81
N GLY A 31 15.58 5.24 0.30
CA GLY A 31 15.15 4.02 1.01
C GLY A 31 13.64 3.94 1.19
N LEU A 32 12.85 4.56 0.29
CA LEU A 32 11.39 4.51 0.38
C LEU A 32 10.88 3.08 0.20
N THR A 33 9.86 2.74 0.99
CA THR A 33 9.22 1.41 0.99
C THR A 33 7.94 1.37 0.18
N ILE A 34 7.54 2.52 -0.39
CA ILE A 34 6.35 2.69 -1.20
C ILE A 34 6.61 3.69 -2.33
N SER A 35 5.93 3.50 -3.44
CA SER A 35 5.75 4.49 -4.50
C SER A 35 4.25 4.61 -4.79
N ILE A 36 3.77 5.85 -4.85
CA ILE A 36 2.38 6.14 -5.21
C ILE A 36 2.42 7.08 -6.41
N TRP A 37 1.83 6.63 -7.52
CA TRP A 37 1.62 7.47 -8.70
C TRP A 37 0.12 7.73 -8.86
N TYR A 38 -0.27 9.00 -8.74
CA TYR A 38 -1.67 9.45 -8.72
C TYR A 38 -1.90 10.61 -9.71
N PRO A 39 -1.82 10.35 -11.03
CA PRO A 39 -2.18 11.33 -12.05
C PRO A 39 -3.70 11.56 -12.07
N ALA A 40 -4.12 12.74 -12.51
CA ALA A 40 -5.53 13.13 -12.52
C ALA A 40 -6.39 12.37 -13.56
N ASP A 41 -5.80 11.81 -14.61
CA ASP A 41 -6.51 11.47 -15.86
C ASP A 41 -6.49 9.97 -16.24
N ARG A 42 -5.79 9.10 -15.51
CA ARG A 42 -5.45 7.76 -16.04
C ARG A 42 -5.67 6.60 -15.08
N ARG A 43 -4.68 6.37 -14.22
CA ARG A 43 -4.53 5.14 -13.43
C ARG A 43 -3.79 5.50 -12.16
N VAL A 44 -4.14 4.80 -11.09
CA VAL A 44 -3.45 4.93 -9.80
C VAL A 44 -2.56 3.72 -9.65
N GLU A 45 -1.29 3.94 -9.39
CA GLU A 45 -0.36 2.88 -9.01
C GLU A 45 -0.04 2.98 -7.53
N LEU A 46 -0.21 1.86 -6.84
CA LEU A 46 0.07 1.71 -5.43
C LEU A 46 1.06 0.55 -5.26
N GLU A 47 2.35 0.88 -5.25
CA GLU A 47 3.43 -0.09 -5.29
C GLU A 47 4.21 -0.12 -3.97
N PRO A 48 4.20 -1.26 -3.26
CA PRO A 48 5.17 -1.47 -2.20
C PRO A 48 6.51 -1.87 -2.80
N ILE A 49 7.59 -1.32 -2.27
CA ILE A 49 8.96 -1.60 -2.72
C ILE A 49 9.55 -2.61 -1.76
N GLY A 50 10.02 -3.75 -2.26
CA GLY A 50 10.77 -4.75 -1.48
C GLY A 50 12.23 -4.35 -1.28
N PRO A 51 12.94 -4.95 -0.30
CA PRO A 51 14.36 -4.70 -0.12
C PRO A 51 15.17 -5.20 -1.32
N ARG A 52 16.40 -4.69 -1.46
CA ARG A 52 17.37 -5.18 -2.44
C ARG A 52 17.69 -6.64 -2.17
N GLU A 53 17.59 -7.43 -3.23
CA GLU A 53 18.06 -8.81 -3.27
C GLU A 53 19.30 -8.93 -4.15
N ARG A 54 20.19 -9.87 -3.82
CA ARG A 54 21.36 -10.24 -4.66
C ARG A 54 21.17 -11.70 -5.05
N LEU A 55 20.85 -11.94 -6.32
CA LEU A 55 20.52 -13.27 -6.83
C LEU A 55 21.63 -13.77 -7.76
N ARG A 56 22.03 -15.03 -7.58
CA ARG A 56 22.87 -15.79 -8.52
C ARG A 56 22.00 -16.46 -9.60
N PRO A 57 22.60 -16.96 -10.69
CA PRO A 57 21.86 -17.74 -11.68
C PRO A 57 21.09 -18.89 -11.02
N GLY A 58 19.79 -18.98 -11.30
CA GLY A 58 18.87 -19.99 -10.74
C GLY A 58 18.23 -19.62 -9.41
N GLU A 59 18.60 -18.50 -8.78
CA GLU A 59 17.94 -18.01 -7.56
C GLU A 59 16.73 -17.13 -7.89
N SER A 60 15.77 -17.09 -6.95
CA SER A 60 14.55 -16.29 -7.04
C SER A 60 14.30 -15.57 -5.72
N ALA A 61 13.66 -14.41 -5.80
CA ALA A 61 13.10 -13.73 -4.64
C ALA A 61 11.59 -13.52 -4.82
N ALA A 62 10.87 -13.50 -3.71
CA ALA A 62 9.46 -13.16 -3.67
C ALA A 62 9.22 -12.09 -2.62
N PHE A 63 8.32 -11.17 -2.92
CA PHE A 63 7.85 -10.17 -2.00
C PHE A 63 6.32 -10.23 -2.00
N THR A 64 5.74 -10.61 -0.86
CA THR A 64 4.32 -10.93 -0.76
C THR A 64 3.53 -9.69 -0.37
N GLU A 65 2.43 -9.46 -1.08
CA GLU A 65 1.41 -8.49 -0.74
C GLU A 65 0.13 -9.22 -0.34
N HIS A 66 -0.56 -8.69 0.67
CA HIS A 66 -1.90 -9.14 1.05
C HIS A 66 -2.91 -8.03 0.78
N TRP A 67 -3.97 -8.37 0.06
CA TRP A 67 -4.94 -7.42 -0.47
C TRP A 67 -6.31 -7.69 0.13
N TYR A 68 -6.97 -6.62 0.60
CA TYR A 68 -8.26 -6.72 1.25
C TYR A 68 -9.18 -5.59 0.79
N LEU A 69 -10.48 -5.85 0.85
CA LEU A 69 -11.53 -4.85 0.66
C LEU A 69 -12.33 -4.74 1.95
N GLN A 70 -12.54 -3.50 2.41
CA GLN A 70 -13.35 -3.20 3.58
C GLN A 70 -14.45 -2.22 3.18
N PRO A 71 -15.70 -2.39 3.62
CA PRO A 71 -16.76 -1.40 3.41
C PRO A 71 -16.40 -0.08 4.13
N MET A 72 -16.43 1.04 3.41
CA MET A 72 -16.25 2.37 3.97
C MET A 72 -16.80 3.41 3.00
N ALA A 73 -17.77 4.20 3.43
CA ALA A 73 -18.37 5.24 2.58
C ALA A 73 -17.32 6.23 2.07
N PHE A 74 -17.37 6.54 0.78
CA PHE A 74 -16.58 7.62 0.20
C PHE A 74 -17.10 8.97 0.71
N PRO A 75 -16.23 9.93 1.09
CA PRO A 75 -16.69 11.21 1.60
C PRO A 75 -17.52 11.96 0.56
N THR A 76 -18.62 12.58 0.99
CA THR A 76 -19.34 13.54 0.16
C THR A 76 -18.50 14.81 -0.03
N GLU A 77 -18.86 15.64 -0.99
CA GLU A 77 -18.19 16.93 -1.22
C GLU A 77 -18.17 17.77 0.08
N GLY A 78 -17.00 18.31 0.42
CA GLY A 78 -16.78 19.06 1.66
C GLY A 78 -16.58 18.23 2.94
N GLN A 79 -16.76 16.91 2.89
CA GLN A 79 -16.51 16.02 4.02
C GLN A 79 -15.06 15.54 4.05
N ASN A 80 -14.46 15.50 5.25
CA ASN A 80 -13.15 14.88 5.46
C ASN A 80 -13.27 13.37 5.65
N VAL A 81 -12.26 12.63 5.17
CA VAL A 81 -12.12 11.20 5.45
C VAL A 81 -11.79 10.98 6.93
N ASP A 82 -12.49 10.07 7.60
CA ASP A 82 -12.14 9.64 8.96
C ASP A 82 -10.88 8.75 8.93
N LEU A 83 -9.73 9.35 9.23
CA LEU A 83 -8.45 8.64 9.27
C LEU A 83 -8.33 7.63 10.42
N GLN A 84 -9.11 7.76 11.49
CA GLN A 84 -9.12 6.77 12.57
C GLN A 84 -9.88 5.52 12.13
N GLN A 85 -11.00 5.69 11.44
CA GLN A 85 -11.73 4.58 10.83
C GLN A 85 -10.87 3.86 9.78
N VAL A 86 -10.18 4.58 8.89
CA VAL A 86 -9.23 3.98 7.91
C VAL A 86 -8.20 3.11 8.62
N LYS A 87 -7.57 3.63 9.68
CA LYS A 87 -6.55 2.89 10.45
C LYS A 87 -7.14 1.66 11.14
N ALA A 88 -8.35 1.76 11.69
CA ALA A 88 -9.02 0.65 12.35
C ALA A 88 -9.34 -0.48 11.35
N LEU A 89 -9.96 -0.15 10.22
CA LEU A 89 -10.28 -1.10 9.15
C LEU A 89 -9.01 -1.73 8.57
N ALA A 90 -7.98 -0.93 8.32
CA ALA A 90 -6.70 -1.46 7.85
C ALA A 90 -6.07 -2.45 8.84
N LYS A 91 -6.15 -2.21 10.15
CA LYS A 91 -5.66 -3.17 11.16
C LYS A 91 -6.48 -4.45 11.17
N GLN A 92 -7.80 -4.33 11.07
CA GLN A 92 -8.74 -5.46 11.12
C GLN A 92 -8.78 -6.31 9.85
N ALA A 93 -8.30 -5.83 8.71
CA ALA A 93 -8.27 -6.62 7.48
C ALA A 93 -7.36 -7.87 7.61
N HIS A 94 -7.90 -9.07 7.43
CA HIS A 94 -7.19 -10.36 7.38
C HIS A 94 -7.97 -11.38 6.54
#